data_AF-A0A8J5RDY5-F1
#
_entry.id   AF-A0A8J5RDY5-F1
#
_cell.length_a   1.000
_cell.length_b   1.000
_cell.length_c   1.000
_cell.angle_alpha   90.00
_cell.angle_beta   90.00
_cell.angle_gamma   90.00
#
_symmetry.space_group_name_H-M   'P 1'
#
loop_
_entity.id
_entity.type
_entity.pdbx_description
1 polymer ?
#
loop_
_entity_poly.entity_id
_entity_poly.type
_entity_poly.pdbx_seq_one_letter_code
_entity_poly.pdbx_strand_id
1 'polypeptide(L)'
;MAEAAAATTNYEVDLGNLMAYDPSHHLAAASSSRGQLREECLRKGTELAQAVANALFALPATQDRDGPMVRLPPPTTRFPREKHVRIEPVPSLAYSL
;
A
#
# COMPACT_ATOMS: atom_id res chain seq x y z
N MET A 1 7.81 24.34 15.73
CA MET A 1 6.65 23.50 16.09
C MET A 1 5.50 23.92 15.19
N ALA A 2 5.32 23.22 14.07
CA ALA A 2 4.14 23.39 13.23
C ALA A 2 3.41 22.04 13.26
N GLU A 3 2.38 22.00 14.10
CA GLU A 3 1.38 20.94 14.14
C GLU A 3 0.69 20.93 12.77
N ALA A 4 1.08 20.01 11.88
CA ALA A 4 0.32 19.77 10.66
C ALA A 4 -1.02 19.20 11.11
N ALA A 5 -2.07 20.01 10.98
CA ALA A 5 -3.44 19.62 11.25
C ALA A 5 -3.69 18.24 10.64
N ALA A 6 -3.98 17.26 11.51
CA ALA A 6 -4.42 15.95 11.11
C ALA A 6 -5.77 16.12 10.41
N ALA A 7 -5.73 16.44 9.12
CA ALA A 7 -6.83 16.13 8.23
C ALA A 7 -7.04 14.63 8.41
N THR A 8 -8.19 14.25 8.96
CA THR A 8 -8.68 12.87 8.93
C THR A 8 -8.78 12.49 7.47
N THR A 9 -7.70 11.92 6.96
CA THR A 9 -7.58 11.51 5.58
C THR A 9 -8.31 10.19 5.45
N ASN A 10 -9.42 10.19 4.71
CA ASN A 10 -10.24 9.00 4.43
C ASN A 10 -9.57 8.05 3.41
N TYR A 11 -8.26 7.89 3.48
CA TYR A 11 -7.53 6.95 2.62
C TYR A 11 -6.70 6.00 3.47
N GLU A 12 -6.49 4.80 2.93
CA GLU A 12 -5.66 3.78 3.53
C GLU A 12 -4.38 3.62 2.71
N VAL A 13 -3.26 3.38 3.40
CA VAL A 13 -1.94 3.18 2.78
C VAL A 13 -1.45 1.77 3.12
N ASP A 14 -1.29 0.93 2.10
CA ASP A 14 -0.59 -0.35 2.18
C ASP A 14 0.84 -0.16 1.69
N LEU A 15 1.71 0.26 2.60
CA LEU A 15 3.09 0.61 2.28
C LEU A 15 3.92 -0.61 1.83
N GLY A 16 3.52 -1.83 2.21
CA GLY A 16 4.18 -3.05 1.73
C GLY A 16 3.96 -3.30 0.24
N ASN A 17 2.86 -2.79 -0.32
CA ASN A 17 2.57 -2.79 -1.77
C ASN A 17 2.79 -1.43 -2.43
N LEU A 18 3.31 -0.43 -1.72
CA LEU A 18 3.44 0.97 -2.18
C LEU A 18 2.12 1.51 -2.76
N MET A 19 1.01 1.19 -2.10
CA MET A 19 -0.34 1.46 -2.58
C MET A 19 -1.09 2.37 -1.59
N ALA A 20 -1.94 3.24 -2.13
CA ALA A 20 -2.94 3.95 -1.34
C ALA A 20 -4.29 3.93 -2.07
N TYR A 21 -5.38 3.89 -1.31
CA TYR A 21 -6.73 3.92 -1.86
C TYR A 21 -7.69 4.66 -0.92
N ASP A 22 -8.72 5.27 -1.50
CA ASP A 22 -9.81 5.91 -0.78
C ASP A 22 -11.10 5.11 -1.06
N PRO A 23 -11.63 4.35 -0.08
CA PRO A 23 -12.83 3.54 -0.28
C PRO A 23 -14.10 4.37 -0.49
N SER A 24 -14.08 5.67 -0.13
CA SER A 24 -15.20 6.58 -0.29
C SER A 24 -15.19 7.32 -1.63
N HIS A 25 -14.09 7.22 -2.39
CA HIS A 25 -13.97 7.93 -3.65
C HIS A 25 -14.65 7.17 -4.80
N HIS A 26 -15.64 7.81 -5.40
CA HIS A 26 -16.35 7.29 -6.57
C HIS A 26 -16.32 8.34 -7.68
N LEU A 27 -15.94 7.92 -8.88
CA LEU A 27 -15.98 8.77 -10.07
C LEU A 27 -17.40 8.83 -10.61
N ALA A 28 -17.94 10.03 -10.79
CA ALA A 28 -19.25 10.25 -11.40
C ALA A 28 -19.17 10.15 -12.94
N ALA A 29 -18.75 8.98 -13.46
CA ALA A 29 -18.43 8.78 -14.87
C ALA A 29 -19.59 9.05 -15.84
N ALA A 30 -20.84 8.79 -15.41
CA ALA A 30 -22.02 8.94 -16.25
C ALA A 30 -22.41 10.40 -16.54
N SER A 31 -22.04 11.34 -15.66
CA SER A 31 -22.44 12.75 -15.75
C SER A 31 -21.29 13.69 -16.14
N SER A 32 -20.07 13.15 -16.29
CA SER A 32 -18.85 13.95 -16.47
C SER A 32 -18.30 13.84 -17.89
N SER A 33 -17.78 14.95 -18.40
CA SER A 33 -16.99 14.94 -19.64
C SER A 33 -15.64 14.24 -19.44
N ARG A 34 -15.02 13.80 -20.54
CA ARG A 34 -13.67 13.21 -20.51
C ARG A 34 -12.62 14.12 -19.85
N GLY A 35 -12.72 15.43 -20.08
CA GLY A 35 -11.82 16.42 -19.49
C GLY A 35 -11.97 16.50 -17.97
N GLN A 36 -13.21 16.54 -17.48
CA GLN A 36 -13.51 16.56 -16.05
C GLN A 36 -13.04 15.27 -15.35
N LEU A 37 -13.28 14.11 -15.96
CA LEU A 37 -12.81 12.83 -15.42
C LEU A 37 -11.28 12.77 -15.33
N ARG A 38 -10.58 13.27 -16.36
CA ARG A 38 -9.11 13.33 -16.34
C ARG A 38 -8.62 14.22 -15.20
N GLU A 39 -9.21 15.39 -15.04
CA GLU A 39 -8.82 16.34 -14.00
C GLU A 39 -9.06 15.76 -12.60
N GLU A 40 -10.22 15.13 -12.38
CA GLU A 40 -10.55 14.49 -11.11
C GLU A 40 -9.59 13.33 -10.78
N CYS A 41 -9.31 12.46 -11.76
CA CYS A 41 -8.35 11.37 -11.60
C CYS A 41 -6.94 11.89 -11.28
N LEU A 42 -6.48 12.95 -11.95
CA LEU A 42 -5.18 13.56 -11.65
C LEU A 42 -5.17 14.13 -10.24
N ARG A 43 -6.19 14.91 -9.88
CA ARG A 43 -6.31 15.50 -8.54
C ARG A 43 -6.28 14.43 -7.44
N LYS A 44 -7.12 13.40 -7.55
CA LYS A 44 -7.18 12.35 -6.52
C LYS A 44 -5.95 11.43 -6.55
N GLY A 45 -5.43 11.15 -7.74
CA GLY A 45 -4.19 10.40 -7.92
C GLY A 45 -3.00 11.10 -7.27
N THR A 46 -2.87 12.42 -7.43
CA THR A 46 -1.84 13.22 -6.75
C THR A 46 -1.99 13.18 -5.23
N GLU A 47 -3.22 13.30 -4.71
CA GLU A 47 -3.50 13.19 -3.28
C GLU A 47 -3.01 11.85 -2.70
N LEU A 48 -3.38 10.73 -3.32
CA LEU A 48 -3.01 9.39 -2.88
C LEU A 48 -1.51 9.11 -3.06
N ALA A 49 -0.90 9.56 -4.17
CA ALA A 49 0.53 9.41 -4.39
C ALA A 49 1.36 10.19 -3.36
N GLN A 50 0.92 11.39 -2.99
CA GLN A 50 1.56 12.18 -1.93
C GLN A 50 1.46 11.48 -0.57
N ALA A 51 0.34 10.82 -0.27
CA ALA A 51 0.19 10.04 0.95
C ALA A 51 1.21 8.88 1.03
N VAL A 52 1.38 8.13 -0.07
CA VAL A 52 2.41 7.07 -0.17
C VAL A 52 3.80 7.66 0.02
N ALA A 53 4.13 8.77 -0.67
CA ALA A 53 5.42 9.43 -0.54
C ALA A 53 5.70 9.87 0.90
N ASN A 54 4.74 10.54 1.55
CA ASN A 54 4.88 10.98 2.94
C ASN A 54 5.15 9.80 3.89
N ALA A 55 4.42 8.70 3.74
CA ALA A 55 4.61 7.50 4.55
C ALA A 55 5.97 6.83 4.28
N LEU A 56 6.37 6.75 3.01
CA LEU A 56 7.62 6.13 2.59
C LEU A 56 8.84 6.90 3.12
N PHE A 57 8.85 8.22 2.94
CA PHE A 57 9.98 9.08 3.36
C PHE A 57 10.04 9.32 4.87
N ALA A 58 9.00 8.95 5.62
CA ALA A 58 9.02 8.92 7.08
C ALA A 58 9.72 7.66 7.65
N LEU A 59 9.97 6.63 6.83
CA LEU A 59 10.68 5.42 7.28
C LEU A 59 12.18 5.70 7.49
N PRO A 60 12.82 5.03 8.47
CA PRO A 60 14.26 5.13 8.64
C PRO A 60 14.99 4.50 7.45
N ALA A 61 15.81 5.29 6.77
CA ALA A 61 16.70 4.82 5.71
C ALA A 61 18.03 4.33 6.30
N THR A 62 18.59 3.28 5.72
CA THR A 62 19.94 2.78 6.01
C THR A 62 20.81 3.00 4.79
N GLN A 63 22.07 3.41 5.00
CA GLN A 63 23.01 3.56 3.89
C GLN A 63 23.46 2.20 3.39
N ASP A 64 23.28 1.96 2.08
CA ASP A 64 23.73 0.78 1.37
C ASP A 64 24.71 1.19 0.24
N ARG A 65 25.36 0.21 -0.41
CA ARG A 65 26.28 0.45 -1.53
C ARG A 65 25.58 1.16 -2.69
N ASP A 66 24.30 0.85 -2.90
CA ASP A 66 23.52 1.36 -4.01
C ASP A 66 22.74 2.65 -3.65
N GLY A 67 22.89 3.16 -2.42
CA GLY A 67 22.26 4.40 -1.93
C GLY A 67 21.46 4.22 -0.63
N PRO A 68 20.68 5.22 -0.21
CA PRO A 68 19.80 5.11 0.95
C PRO A 68 18.68 4.10 0.66
N MET A 69 18.57 3.06 1.48
CA MET A 69 17.56 2.02 1.34
C MET A 69 16.64 1.96 2.55
N VAL A 70 15.33 1.86 2.31
CA VAL A 70 14.31 1.70 3.35
C VAL A 70 13.82 0.26 3.42
N ARG A 71 13.49 -0.21 4.62
CA ARG A 71 12.84 -1.51 4.80
C ARG A 71 11.32 -1.31 4.85
N LEU A 72 10.62 -1.82 3.85
CA LEU A 72 9.16 -1.76 3.80
C LEU A 72 8.53 -2.73 4.82
N PRO A 73 7.37 -2.40 5.39
CA PRO A 73 6.59 -3.34 6.18
C PRO A 73 6.01 -4.46 5.29
N PRO A 74 5.59 -5.59 5.88
CA PRO A 74 4.85 -6.62 5.14
C PRO A 74 3.58 -6.03 4.50
N PRO A 75 3.20 -6.47 3.28
CA PRO A 75 1.95 -6.04 2.65
C PRO A 75 0.71 -6.45 3.45
N THR A 76 -0.28 -5.56 3.54
CA THR A 76 -1.54 -5.82 4.25
C THR A 76 -2.62 -6.39 3.33
N THR A 77 -2.61 -6.02 2.04
CA THR A 77 -3.55 -6.56 1.05
C THR A 77 -3.24 -8.03 0.78
N ARG A 78 -4.20 -8.90 1.07
CA ARG A 78 -4.09 -10.34 0.84
C ARG A 78 -4.37 -10.65 -0.62
N PHE A 79 -3.36 -11.13 -1.34
CA PHE A 79 -3.54 -11.66 -2.69
C PHE A 79 -3.66 -13.19 -2.69
N PRO A 80 -4.49 -13.76 -3.58
CA PRO A 80 -4.54 -15.21 -3.77
C PRO A 80 -3.17 -15.70 -4.26
N ARG A 81 -2.70 -16.82 -3.69
CA ARG A 81 -1.49 -17.48 -4.20
C ARG A 81 -1.78 -18.08 -5.58
N GLU A 82 -0.81 -17.98 -6.48
CA GLU A 82 -0.87 -18.64 -7.78
C GLU A 82 -0.93 -20.18 -7.64
N LYS A 83 -0.20 -20.73 -6.67
CA LYS A 83 -0.08 -22.19 -6.45
C LYS A 83 -0.42 -22.56 -5.01
N HIS A 84 -0.94 -23.78 -4.85
CA HIS A 84 -1.20 -24.37 -3.54
C HIS A 84 0.07 -24.35 -2.66
N VAL A 85 -0.14 -24.20 -1.35
CA VAL A 85 0.96 -24.29 -0.37
C VAL A 85 1.43 -25.74 -0.36
N ARG A 86 2.73 -26.00 -0.56
CA ARG A 86 3.26 -27.32 -0.25
C ARG A 86 3.21 -27.48 1.27
N ILE A 87 2.30 -28.31 1.75
CA ILE A 87 2.28 -28.74 3.14
C ILE A 87 3.26 -29.91 3.20
N GLU A 88 4.47 -29.68 3.73
CA GLU A 88 5.38 -30.81 3.95
C GLU A 88 4.77 -31.72 5.02
N PRO A 89 4.68 -33.05 4.78
CA PRO A 89 4.17 -33.95 5.78
C PRO A 89 5.08 -33.91 7.01
N VAL A 90 4.49 -33.67 8.18
CA VAL A 90 5.20 -33.82 9.44
C VAL A 90 5.61 -35.30 9.53
N PRO A 91 6.91 -35.64 9.63
CA PRO A 91 7.30 -37.03 9.75
C PRO A 91 6.64 -37.61 11.00
N SER A 92 5.86 -38.67 10.82
CA SER A 92 5.29 -39.40 11.96
C SER A 92 6.46 -39.92 12.78
N LEU A 93 6.68 -39.34 13.96
CA LEU A 93 7.43 -40.02 15.01
C LEU A 93 6.64 -41.28 15.32
N ALA A 94 7.02 -42.38 14.66
CA ALA A 94 6.60 -43.71 15.05
C ALA A 94 7.13 -43.89 16.47
N TYR A 95 6.24 -43.72 17.45
CA TYR A 95 6.52 -44.10 18.83
C TYR A 95 6.94 -45.56 18.81
N SER A 96 8.24 -45.81 19.00
CA SER A 96 8.79 -47.13 19.25
C SER A 96 8.23 -47.61 20.59
N LEU A 97 7.46 -48.70 20.54
CA LEU A 97 7.14 -49.54 21.70
C LEU A 97 8.28 -50.52 21.97
#